data_AF-D0R3P3-F1
#
_entry.id   AF-D0R3P3-F1
#
_cell.length_a   1.000
_cell.length_b   1.000
_cell.length_c   1.000
_cell.angle_alpha   90.00
_cell.angle_beta   90.00
_cell.angle_gamma   90.00
#
_symmetry.space_group_name_H-M   'P 1'
#
loop_
_entity.id
_entity.type
_entity.pdbx_description
1 polymer ?
#
loop_
_entity_poly.entity_id
_entity_poly.type
_entity_poly.pdbx_seq_one_letter_code
_entity_poly.pdbx_strand_id
1 'polypeptide(L)'
;MEVIDKIKTLLGLKDNDQDNLLNVIIENTEQALCFKLSVDEVPKELDYVLVEVAIKRFNRLKNEGMTSYSQEGESITFNSSDFDDFNSDIQQWRADNNKNERSLGKVHFINPYEVRVR
;
A
#
# COMPACT_ATOMS: atom_id res chain seq x y z
N MET A 1 15.49 7.60 11.23
CA MET A 1 14.68 6.79 12.16
C MET A 1 14.02 5.72 11.34
N GLU A 2 14.27 4.46 11.69
CA GLU A 2 13.76 3.31 10.95
C GLU A 2 12.23 3.25 11.03
N VAL A 3 11.60 2.57 10.08
CA VAL A 3 10.14 2.38 10.05
C VAL A 3 9.66 1.68 11.34
N ILE A 4 10.40 0.68 11.79
CA ILE A 4 10.10 -0.03 13.05
C ILE A 4 10.14 0.90 14.27
N ASP A 5 11.11 1.81 14.35
CA ASP A 5 11.24 2.75 15.48
C ASP A 5 10.06 3.73 15.53
N LYS A 6 9.59 4.18 14.35
CA LYS A 6 8.38 5.02 14.23
C LYS A 6 7.16 4.29 14.77
N ILE A 7 6.97 3.05 14.33
CA ILE A 7 5.84 2.22 14.75
C ILE A 7 5.88 1.95 16.25
N LYS A 8 7.03 1.57 16.81
CA LYS A 8 7.20 1.37 18.26
C LYS A 8 6.86 2.63 19.06
N THR A 9 7.37 3.78 18.61
CA THR A 9 7.11 5.07 19.25
C THR A 9 5.62 5.39 19.27
N LEU A 10 4.93 5.18 18.15
CA LEU A 10 3.48 5.43 18.01
C LEU A 10 2.63 4.44 18.82
N LEU A 11 3.06 3.18 18.93
CA LEU A 11 2.40 2.15 19.75
C LEU A 11 2.72 2.25 21.24
N GLY A 12 3.69 3.09 21.64
CA GLY A 12 4.16 3.19 23.02
C GLY A 12 4.93 1.96 23.52
N LEU A 13 5.47 1.14 22.60
CA LEU A 13 6.26 -0.04 22.93
C LEU A 13 7.68 0.37 23.33
N LYS A 14 8.14 -0.13 24.48
CA LYS A 14 9.48 0.16 25.03
C LYS A 14 10.42 -1.03 24.99
N ASP A 15 9.85 -2.23 24.87
CA ASP A 15 10.57 -3.48 24.72
C ASP A 15 10.70 -3.88 23.24
N ASN A 16 11.45 -4.97 23.01
CA ASN A 16 11.68 -5.52 21.67
C ASN A 16 10.96 -6.87 21.48
N ASP A 17 10.01 -7.21 22.36
CA ASP A 17 9.37 -8.53 22.37
C ASP A 17 8.51 -8.76 21.12
N GLN A 18 8.01 -7.67 20.52
CA GLN A 18 7.16 -7.70 19.33
C GLN A 18 7.91 -7.39 18.04
N ASP A 19 9.24 -7.25 18.07
CA ASP A 19 10.03 -6.83 16.91
C ASP A 19 9.92 -7.78 15.73
N ASN A 20 9.98 -9.08 16.00
CA ASN A 20 9.86 -10.10 14.96
C ASN A 20 8.50 -10.01 14.26
N LEU A 21 7.43 -9.81 15.04
CA LEU A 21 6.09 -9.66 14.50
C LEU A 21 5.94 -8.35 13.72
N LEU A 22 6.45 -7.25 14.26
CA LEU A 22 6.43 -5.94 13.60
C LEU A 22 7.18 -5.98 12.27
N ASN A 23 8.36 -6.60 12.22
CA ASN A 23 9.12 -6.76 10.98
C ASN A 23 8.33 -7.53 9.92
N VAL A 24 7.73 -8.67 10.29
CA VAL A 24 6.88 -9.43 9.36
C VAL A 24 5.69 -8.61 8.86
N ILE A 25 5.06 -7.80 9.72
CA ILE A 25 3.96 -6.92 9.32
C ILE A 25 4.46 -5.83 8.36
N ILE A 26 5.61 -5.21 8.66
CA ILE A 26 6.21 -4.16 7.84
C ILE A 26 6.55 -4.73 6.45
N GLU A 27 7.29 -5.84 6.37
CA GLU A 27 7.68 -6.48 5.11
C GLU A 27 6.47 -6.82 4.23
N ASN A 28 5.43 -7.42 4.82
CA ASN A 28 4.19 -7.74 4.10
C ASN A 28 3.44 -6.49 3.63
N THR A 29 3.47 -5.41 4.41
CA THR A 29 2.81 -4.16 4.06
C THR A 29 3.58 -3.41 2.98
N GLU A 30 4.91 -3.45 3.04
CA GLU A 30 5.81 -2.91 2.04
C GLU A 30 5.59 -3.59 0.69
N GLN A 31 5.61 -4.92 0.65
CA GLN A 31 5.34 -5.69 -0.58
C GLN A 31 3.97 -5.36 -1.17
N ALA A 32 2.93 -5.24 -0.33
CA ALA A 32 1.59 -4.88 -0.78
C ALA A 32 1.52 -3.45 -1.35
N LEU A 33 2.21 -2.50 -0.73
CA LEU A 33 2.26 -1.11 -1.18
C LEU A 33 3.06 -1.01 -2.48
N CYS A 34 4.23 -1.64 -2.56
CA CYS A 34 5.03 -1.77 -3.78
C CYS A 34 4.21 -2.37 -4.94
N PHE A 35 3.46 -3.44 -4.68
CA PHE A 35 2.58 -4.05 -5.67
C PHE A 35 1.50 -3.06 -6.17
N LYS A 36 0.85 -2.31 -5.27
CA LYS A 36 -0.18 -1.32 -5.62
C LYS A 36 0.38 -0.13 -6.42
N LEU A 37 1.62 0.26 -6.16
CA LEU A 37 2.33 1.34 -6.83
C LEU A 37 3.03 0.89 -8.12
N SER A 38 3.24 -0.43 -8.29
CA SER A 38 4.05 -1.02 -9.37
C SER A 38 5.50 -0.54 -9.35
N VAL A 39 6.11 -0.55 -8.16
CA VAL A 39 7.52 -0.16 -7.91
C VAL A 39 8.23 -1.25 -7.11
N ASP A 40 9.56 -1.23 -7.12
CA ASP A 40 10.37 -2.20 -6.35
C ASP A 40 10.52 -1.80 -4.87
N GLU A 41 10.55 -0.50 -4.57
CA GLU A 41 10.75 0.04 -3.22
C GLU A 41 9.71 1.12 -2.89
N VAL A 42 9.29 1.20 -1.62
CA VAL A 42 8.32 2.20 -1.17
C VAL A 42 8.91 3.62 -1.28
N PRO A 43 8.27 4.54 -2.03
CA PRO A 43 8.71 5.92 -2.12
C PRO A 43 8.65 6.62 -0.76
N LYS A 44 9.65 7.46 -0.46
CA LYS A 44 9.70 8.25 0.80
C LYS A 44 8.45 9.09 1.04
N GLU A 45 7.80 9.54 -0.03
CA GLU A 45 6.55 10.32 0.00
C GLU A 45 5.39 9.52 0.59
N LEU A 46 5.42 8.19 0.48
CA LEU A 46 4.38 7.27 0.96
C LEU A 46 4.82 6.46 2.19
N ASP A 47 5.97 6.81 2.80
CA ASP A 47 6.47 6.13 4.00
C ASP A 47 5.48 6.22 5.18
N TYR A 48 4.73 7.32 5.28
CA TYR A 48 3.68 7.45 6.30
C TYR A 48 2.53 6.44 6.09
N VAL A 49 2.21 6.09 4.83
CA VAL A 49 1.19 5.09 4.52
C VAL A 49 1.63 3.72 5.03
N LEU A 50 2.89 3.36 4.80
CA LEU A 50 3.47 2.11 5.31
C LEU A 50 3.36 2.03 6.84
N VAL A 51 3.76 3.09 7.54
CA VAL A 51 3.71 3.16 9.01
C VAL A 51 2.27 3.02 9.55
N GLU A 52 1.33 3.80 9.02
CA GLU A 52 -0.07 3.79 9.46
C GLU A 52 -0.75 2.43 9.22
N VAL A 53 -0.53 1.84 8.05
CA VAL A 53 -1.11 0.53 7.72
C VAL A 53 -0.49 -0.58 8.59
N ALA A 54 0.81 -0.54 8.84
CA ALA A 54 1.46 -1.49 9.73
C ALA A 54 0.92 -1.40 11.18
N ILE A 55 0.67 -0.18 11.69
CA ILE A 55 0.05 0.04 13.00
C ILE A 55 -1.36 -0.54 13.06
N LYS A 56 -2.20 -0.26 12.05
CA LYS A 56 -3.56 -0.81 11.95
C LYS A 56 -3.55 -2.34 11.96
N ARG A 57 -2.66 -2.96 11.17
CA ARG A 57 -2.48 -4.41 11.11
C ARG A 57 -2.03 -5.00 12.43
N PHE A 58 -1.06 -4.38 13.10
CA PHE A 58 -0.61 -4.83 14.41
C PHE A 58 -1.75 -4.78 15.44
N ASN A 59 -2.51 -3.68 15.49
CA ASN A 59 -3.64 -3.54 16.40
C ASN A 59 -4.75 -4.56 16.11
N ARG A 60 -5.05 -4.80 14.82
CA ARG A 60 -6.00 -5.84 14.40
C ARG A 60 -5.53 -7.21 14.85
N LEU A 61 -4.30 -7.60 14.53
CA LEU A 61 -3.75 -8.92 14.89
C LEU A 61 -3.64 -9.11 16.40
N LYS A 62 -3.37 -8.06 17.16
CA LYS A 62 -3.35 -8.10 18.63
C LYS A 62 -4.76 -8.31 19.21
N ASN A 63 -5.76 -7.63 18.67
CA ASN A 63 -7.16 -7.78 19.09
C ASN A 63 -7.75 -9.12 18.62
N GLU A 64 -7.37 -9.57 17.43
CA GLU A 64 -7.70 -10.90 16.90
C GLU A 64 -7.01 -11.95 17.74
N GLY A 65 -5.73 -11.84 18.13
CA GLY A 65 -5.06 -12.79 19.02
C GLY A 65 -5.73 -12.96 20.39
N MET A 66 -6.37 -11.91 20.92
CA MET A 66 -7.21 -12.00 22.11
C MET A 66 -8.55 -12.71 21.88
N THR A 67 -9.04 -12.73 20.63
CA THR A 67 -10.31 -13.35 20.20
C THR A 67 -10.11 -14.75 19.59
N SER A 68 -8.95 -15.01 18.97
CA SER A 68 -8.53 -16.18 18.20
C SER A 68 -7.96 -17.32 19.04
N TYR A 69 -7.84 -17.16 20.37
CA TYR A 69 -7.74 -18.33 21.26
C TYR A 69 -8.97 -19.25 21.11
N SER A 70 -10.03 -18.80 20.42
CA SER A 70 -11.24 -19.58 20.18
C SER A 70 -11.38 -20.21 18.78
N GLN A 71 -10.54 -19.89 17.79
CA GLN A 71 -10.66 -20.45 16.43
C GLN A 71 -9.33 -20.34 15.65
N GLU A 72 -8.61 -21.46 15.59
CA GLU A 72 -7.41 -21.64 14.76
C GLU A 72 -7.79 -21.66 13.27
N GLY A 73 -7.11 -20.85 12.45
CA GLY A 73 -6.91 -21.18 11.03
C GLY A 73 -7.51 -20.25 9.96
N GLU A 74 -7.74 -18.97 10.22
CA GLU A 74 -7.98 -18.04 9.09
C GLU A 74 -6.66 -17.56 8.49
N SER A 75 -6.45 -17.93 7.22
CA SER A 75 -5.41 -17.35 6.38
C SER A 75 -5.63 -15.84 6.33
N ILE A 76 -4.63 -15.05 6.73
CA ILE A 76 -4.64 -13.58 6.65
C ILE A 76 -4.79 -13.22 5.18
N THR A 77 -6.03 -13.17 4.71
CA THR A 77 -6.35 -12.77 3.35
C THR A 77 -6.06 -11.28 3.33
N PHE A 78 -5.07 -10.88 2.52
CA PHE A 78 -4.65 -9.50 2.35
C PHE A 78 -5.81 -8.66 1.84
N ASN A 79 -6.66 -8.20 2.76
CA ASN A 79 -7.84 -7.44 2.41
C ASN A 79 -7.36 -6.07 1.91
N SER A 80 -7.75 -5.69 0.69
CA SER A 80 -7.37 -4.39 0.12
C SER A 80 -7.86 -3.22 0.96
N SER A 81 -8.77 -3.47 1.92
CA SER A 81 -9.30 -2.49 2.87
C SER A 81 -8.24 -1.73 3.66
N ASP A 82 -7.09 -2.34 3.92
CA ASP A 82 -6.05 -1.73 4.74
C ASP A 82 -5.50 -0.42 4.13
N PHE A 83 -5.63 -0.26 2.81
CA PHE A 83 -5.15 0.91 2.07
C PHE A 83 -6.26 1.87 1.65
N ASP A 84 -7.51 1.62 2.03
CA ASP A 84 -8.66 2.38 1.50
C ASP A 84 -8.56 3.88 1.81
N ASP A 85 -8.13 4.22 3.01
CA ASP A 85 -7.93 5.61 3.45
C ASP A 85 -6.83 6.34 2.66
N PHE A 86 -5.92 5.59 2.03
CA PHE A 86 -4.76 6.11 1.30
C PHE A 86 -4.89 5.95 -0.22
N ASN A 87 -6.03 5.46 -0.71
CA ASN A 87 -6.25 5.26 -2.14
C ASN A 87 -6.12 6.56 -2.95
N SER A 88 -6.48 7.71 -2.36
CA SER A 88 -6.31 9.03 -2.99
C SER A 88 -4.82 9.36 -3.17
N ASP A 89 -4.03 9.19 -2.12
CA ASP A 89 -2.60 9.50 -2.12
C ASP A 89 -1.81 8.56 -3.04
N ILE A 90 -2.12 7.27 -2.99
CA ILE A 90 -1.55 6.25 -3.89
C ILE A 90 -1.87 6.59 -5.35
N GLN A 91 -3.12 6.97 -5.66
CA GLN A 91 -3.49 7.36 -7.02
C GLN A 91 -2.82 8.64 -7.48
N GLN A 92 -2.73 9.66 -6.62
CA GLN A 92 -2.05 10.91 -6.93
C GLN A 92 -0.57 10.65 -7.22
N TRP A 93 0.11 9.90 -6.36
CA TRP A 93 1.49 9.51 -6.55
C TRP A 93 1.69 8.76 -7.86
N ARG A 94 0.82 7.77 -8.14
CA ARG A 94 0.86 7.03 -9.41
C ARG A 94 0.63 7.95 -10.60
N ALA A 95 -0.31 8.90 -10.53
CA ALA A 95 -0.58 9.83 -11.61
C ALA A 95 0.61 10.74 -11.90
N ASP A 96 1.32 11.19 -10.87
CA ASP A 96 2.50 12.04 -11.04
C ASP A 96 3.73 11.28 -11.54
N ASN A 97 3.88 10.01 -11.14
CA ASN A 97 5.01 9.17 -11.55
C ASN A 97 4.77 8.44 -12.89
N ASN A 98 3.52 8.08 -13.23
CA ASN A 98 3.15 7.51 -14.53
C ASN A 98 3.08 8.57 -15.65
N LYS A 99 3.02 9.88 -15.35
CA LYS A 99 3.15 10.93 -16.39
C LYS A 99 4.49 10.88 -17.13
N ASN A 100 5.50 10.23 -16.57
CA ASN A 100 6.77 9.97 -17.23
C ASN A 100 6.66 8.91 -18.33
N GLU A 101 5.65 8.04 -18.27
CA GLU A 101 5.18 7.23 -19.40
C GLU A 101 4.21 8.09 -20.23
N ARG A 102 4.77 9.11 -20.89
CA ARG A 102 4.02 10.05 -21.73
C ARG A 102 2.98 9.31 -22.55
N SER A 103 1.73 9.75 -22.42
CA SER A 103 0.63 9.42 -23.30
C SER A 103 1.16 9.25 -24.73
N LEU A 104 1.13 8.03 -25.25
CA LEU A 104 1.32 7.82 -26.68
C LEU A 104 0.26 8.69 -27.35
N GLY A 105 0.71 9.78 -28.00
CA GLY A 105 -0.16 10.85 -28.47
C GLY A 105 -1.38 10.29 -29.19
N LYS A 106 -2.55 10.87 -28.94
CA LYS A 106 -3.83 10.45 -29.51
C LYS A 106 -3.70 10.29 -31.03
N VAL A 107 -3.62 9.06 -31.51
CA VAL A 107 -3.44 8.77 -32.94
C VAL A 107 -4.76 9.10 -33.65
N HIS A 108 -4.77 10.18 -34.43
CA HIS A 108 -5.89 10.45 -35.33
C HIS A 108 -5.71 9.62 -36.60
N PHE A 109 -6.56 8.62 -36.78
CA PHE A 109 -6.69 7.94 -38.06
C PHE A 109 -7.49 8.82 -39.01
N ILE A 110 -6.84 9.30 -40.06
CA ILE A 110 -7.51 10.00 -41.16
C ILE A 110 -8.15 8.90 -42.02
N ASN A 111 -9.47 8.85 -42.10
CA ASN A 111 -10.16 7.92 -43.00
C ASN A 111 -10.12 8.48 -44.43
N PRO A 112 -9.37 7.87 -45.37
CA PRO A 112 -9.25 8.40 -46.74
C PRO A 112 -10.53 8.22 -47.58
N TYR A 113 -11.53 7.48 -47.08
CA TYR A 113 -12.79 7.21 -47.77
C TYR A 113 -13.96 8.01 -47.21
N GLU A 114 -13.72 9.05 -46.40
CA GLU A 114 -14.79 9.95 -45.96
C GLU A 114 -15.25 10.82 -47.15
N VAL A 115 -16.20 10.28 -47.92
CA VAL A 115 -16.85 10.99 -49.02
C VAL A 115 -17.64 12.15 -48.43
N ARG A 116 -17.08 13.36 -48.51
CA ARG A 116 -17.85 14.57 -48.25
C ARG A 116 -18.90 14.73 -49.33
N VAL A 117 -20.13 14.33 -49.01
CA VAL A 117 -21.29 14.70 -49.80
C VAL A 117 -21.47 16.21 -49.61
N ARG A 118 -21.39 16.95 -50.72
CA ARG A 118 -21.58 18.40 -50.78
C ARG A 118 -23.04 18.79 -50.60
#